data_AF-A0A9E0H972-F1
#
_entry.id   AF-A0A9E0H972-F1
#
_cell.length_a   1.000
_cell.length_b   1.000
_cell.length_c   1.000
_cell.angle_alpha   90.00
_cell.angle_beta   90.00
_cell.angle_gamma   90.00
#
_symmetry.space_group_name_H-M   'P 1'
#
loop_
_entity.id
_entity.type
_entity.pdbx_description
1 polymer ?
#
loop_
_entity_poly.entity_id
_entity_poly.type
_entity_poly.pdbx_seq_one_letter_code
_entity_poly.pdbx_strand_id
1 'polypeptide(L)'
;MNVWIAAGLGLALGSCKFDPPVDKQPIDGPPTARLTVTLIGGGPGRVTGGGVDCATGNVGTCAVDVPVGQRVTLTYAADTVGAGSQVVVDGWGGDCASRGTAATCEVVADVERVVTHGARLQHQVAVTLVATDGGQGTVTSTPAGLACASGTCNAFFDAGAEVTLTANPATPNDRVSTVTGDCSTMPCTLPALGGPRATTVTFLRSTCVPSTQTCTLGRFTQCDAEGNYVSYLVPNGAPDGTATTLVMNDYLCPLGCHATEPRCNDVDATNGLNAALDHPAVSPSGVDLVLPRLGNNTAGTITINTNAFDATRHEIVVTDTDGQPVSIPALRLMQSEAPDIIVLMVRSFTLRAGALLRSRGAPALAIASEFDIVLAGTIEVAARASNVVPSGSTTQHPICSGMLGDRGIGGGAGAAPNANGGHSVASTSTGGQRGLFPFLSPLRGGCDTFVPGPGGGAIQLVSRRRIALQSTGAIDVSGAGGICWQLGGPPSGASGAGGGGTVVMESPTAAIAVGGFIAGRGGSGAAADGGVCTFGNDGPTGPGTFAAPVACGGSTCTSGAGGHEGAPAGGNATATNGTAQAGGGGGAGLLRISTASGTSPTTANSRRIVEDAAGTLRRR
;
A
#
# COMPACT_ATOMS: atom_id res chain seq x y z
N MET A 1 14.14 113.57 65.66
CA MET A 1 12.68 113.77 65.76
C MET A 1 12.09 112.36 65.77
N ASN A 2 11.82 111.73 66.91
CA ASN A 2 10.84 112.01 67.99
C ASN A 2 9.37 111.93 67.56
N VAL A 3 8.56 111.37 68.48
CA VAL A 3 7.07 111.24 68.54
C VAL A 3 6.57 109.86 68.02
N TRP A 4 6.23 108.86 68.86
CA TRP A 4 5.16 108.71 69.92
C TRP A 4 3.74 108.61 69.28
N ILE A 5 2.76 107.76 69.63
CA ILE A 5 2.38 106.98 70.85
C ILE A 5 1.58 105.68 70.49
N ALA A 6 1.56 104.71 71.44
CA ALA A 6 0.72 103.49 71.69
C ALA A 6 -0.55 103.16 70.83
N ALA A 7 -1.12 101.94 70.80
CA ALA A 7 -1.00 100.69 71.61
C ALA A 7 -1.34 99.44 70.71
N GLY A 8 -1.61 98.19 71.16
CA GLY A 8 -1.68 97.53 72.48
C GLY A 8 -2.37 96.14 72.40
N LEU A 9 -2.13 95.24 73.39
CA LEU A 9 -2.62 93.83 73.52
C LEU A 9 -2.15 92.84 72.41
N GLY A 10 -1.80 91.57 72.69
CA GLY A 10 -1.54 90.90 73.97
C GLY A 10 -1.49 89.36 73.84
N LEU A 11 -0.33 88.74 74.15
CA LEU A 11 -0.07 87.29 74.38
C LEU A 11 -0.46 86.31 73.23
N ALA A 12 0.46 85.56 72.60
CA ALA A 12 1.46 84.67 73.22
C ALA A 12 2.68 84.40 72.30
N LEU A 13 3.73 83.81 72.88
CA LEU A 13 5.08 83.65 72.31
C LEU A 13 5.17 82.57 71.22
N GLY A 14 5.99 82.79 70.17
CA GLY A 14 6.35 81.72 69.21
C GLY A 14 6.71 82.16 67.79
N SER A 15 7.69 83.04 67.63
CA SER A 15 8.47 83.35 66.42
C SER A 15 7.88 83.00 65.02
N CYS A 16 7.43 84.06 64.34
CA CYS A 16 7.53 84.32 62.90
C CYS A 16 7.79 83.12 61.95
N LYS A 17 6.74 82.73 61.21
CA LYS A 17 6.92 82.03 59.93
C LYS A 17 7.60 82.95 58.92
N PHE A 18 8.66 82.46 58.29
CA PHE A 18 9.01 82.88 56.93
C PHE A 18 8.00 82.28 55.94
N ASP A 19 7.81 82.95 54.79
CA ASP A 19 7.06 82.37 53.67
C ASP A 19 7.69 81.05 53.19
N PRO A 20 6.88 80.09 52.70
CA PRO A 20 7.34 78.74 52.41
C PRO A 20 8.34 78.71 51.25
N PRO A 21 9.39 77.87 51.33
CA PRO A 21 10.30 77.67 50.22
C PRO A 21 9.62 76.92 49.06
N VAL A 22 10.08 77.21 47.85
CA VAL A 22 9.74 76.46 46.63
C VAL A 22 9.99 74.97 46.83
N ASP A 23 9.10 74.16 46.23
CA ASP A 23 9.05 72.70 46.31
C ASP A 23 10.43 72.03 46.31
N LYS A 24 10.72 71.29 47.39
CA LYS A 24 11.69 70.20 47.34
C LYS A 24 10.92 68.93 47.04
N GLN A 25 11.00 68.48 45.79
CA GLN A 25 10.65 67.11 45.42
C GLN A 25 11.34 66.11 46.38
N PRO A 26 10.75 64.91 46.59
CA PRO A 26 11.38 63.89 47.42
C PRO A 26 12.82 63.68 46.98
N ILE A 27 13.73 63.61 47.97
CA ILE A 27 15.08 63.12 47.74
C ILE A 27 14.95 61.65 47.35
N ASP A 28 15.13 61.37 46.06
CA ASP A 28 15.23 60.01 45.54
C ASP A 28 16.27 59.22 46.35
N GLY A 29 16.00 57.92 46.54
CA GLY A 29 16.93 57.03 47.21
C GLY A 29 18.28 56.94 46.49
N PRO A 30 19.30 56.30 47.11
CA PRO A 30 20.54 56.00 46.40
C PRO A 30 20.19 55.24 45.08
N PRO A 31 20.85 55.57 43.95
CA PRO A 31 20.46 55.03 42.66
C PRO A 31 20.53 53.51 42.68
N THR A 32 19.46 52.87 42.23
CA THR A 32 19.33 51.41 42.13
C THR A 32 19.28 50.96 40.67
N ALA A 33 19.82 49.77 40.42
CA ALA A 33 19.74 49.04 39.18
C ALA A 33 18.89 47.77 39.38
N ARG A 34 18.05 47.46 38.41
CA ARG A 34 17.14 46.31 38.48
C ARG A 34 17.86 45.03 38.09
N LEU A 35 17.85 44.03 38.97
CA LEU A 35 18.34 42.68 38.69
C LEU A 35 17.14 41.74 38.54
N THR A 36 16.94 41.21 37.33
CA THR A 36 15.88 40.26 37.00
C THR A 36 16.46 38.86 36.85
N VAL A 37 15.93 37.88 37.57
CA VAL A 37 16.35 36.47 37.52
C VAL A 37 15.17 35.60 37.08
N THR A 38 15.36 34.81 36.03
CA THR A 38 14.35 33.91 35.45
C THR A 38 14.78 32.46 35.53
N LEU A 39 13.91 31.60 36.09
CA LEU A 39 14.09 30.15 36.14
C LEU A 39 13.39 29.48 34.94
N ILE A 40 14.10 28.61 34.24
CA ILE A 40 13.59 27.90 33.04
C ILE A 40 13.85 26.38 33.13
N GLY A 41 13.09 25.60 32.36
CA GLY A 41 13.22 24.13 32.26
C GLY A 41 12.41 23.32 33.28
N GLY A 42 11.90 23.93 34.35
CA GLY A 42 10.96 23.29 35.29
C GLY A 42 11.56 22.30 36.30
N GLY A 43 12.89 22.18 36.38
CA GLY A 43 13.57 21.43 37.42
C GLY A 43 13.47 22.12 38.78
N PRO A 44 13.08 21.42 39.87
CA PRO A 44 12.84 22.04 41.16
C PRO A 44 14.14 22.55 41.81
N GLY A 45 14.14 23.82 42.19
CA GLY A 45 15.25 24.46 42.88
C GLY A 45 15.05 25.95 43.09
N ARG A 46 16.10 26.59 43.62
CA ARG A 46 16.07 27.96 44.12
C ARG A 46 17.36 28.72 43.81
N VAL A 47 17.25 29.93 43.26
CA VAL A 47 18.33 30.92 43.15
C VAL A 47 18.20 31.93 44.28
N THR A 48 19.28 32.14 45.04
CA THR A 48 19.35 33.15 46.12
C THR A 48 20.60 34.01 46.00
N GLY A 49 20.51 35.29 46.37
CA GLY A 49 21.67 36.19 46.44
C GLY A 49 21.34 37.66 46.22
N GLY A 50 21.98 38.58 46.98
CA GLY A 50 21.80 40.03 46.82
C GLY A 50 20.36 40.54 46.98
N GLY A 51 19.53 39.83 47.75
CA GLY A 51 18.10 40.13 47.88
C GLY A 51 17.20 39.37 46.89
N VAL A 52 17.76 38.70 45.87
CA VAL A 52 17.02 37.74 45.05
C VAL A 52 16.69 36.50 45.86
N ASP A 53 15.45 36.04 45.73
CA ASP A 53 14.94 34.77 46.25
C ASP A 53 13.93 34.19 45.25
N CYS A 54 14.43 33.44 44.26
CA CYS A 54 13.62 32.80 43.23
C CYS A 54 13.55 31.31 43.45
N ALA A 55 12.35 30.75 43.61
CA ALA A 55 12.10 29.31 43.59
C ALA A 55 11.17 28.97 42.42
N THR A 56 11.32 27.78 41.82
CA THR A 56 10.48 27.32 40.69
C THR A 56 8.98 27.23 41.01
N GLY A 57 8.59 27.21 42.29
CA GLY A 57 7.19 27.27 42.72
C GLY A 57 6.52 28.64 42.60
N ASN A 58 7.30 29.72 42.41
CA ASN A 58 6.81 31.06 42.11
C ASN A 58 7.05 31.37 40.63
N VAL A 59 6.14 32.14 40.00
CA VAL A 59 5.99 32.24 38.54
C VAL A 59 7.22 32.80 37.82
N GLY A 60 8.17 31.90 37.49
CA GLY A 60 9.20 32.01 36.45
C GLY A 60 10.27 33.09 36.61
N THR A 61 9.99 34.23 37.22
CA THR A 61 10.88 35.41 37.26
C THR A 61 10.69 36.19 38.56
N CYS A 62 11.79 36.63 39.16
CA CYS A 62 11.77 37.63 40.23
C CYS A 62 12.73 38.77 39.90
N ALA A 63 12.40 39.98 40.37
CA ALA A 63 13.25 41.14 40.21
C ALA A 63 13.46 41.81 41.56
N VAL A 64 14.66 42.34 41.78
CA VAL A 64 15.02 43.16 42.94
C VAL A 64 15.82 44.37 42.48
N ASP A 65 15.59 45.52 43.11
CA ASP A 65 16.37 46.73 42.87
C ASP A 65 17.58 46.76 43.82
N VAL A 66 18.77 46.81 43.24
CA VAL A 66 20.05 46.71 43.95
C VAL A 66 20.81 48.03 43.82
N PRO A 67 21.43 48.59 44.88
CA PRO A 67 22.28 49.77 44.78
C PRO A 67 23.33 49.70 43.65
N VAL A 68 23.44 50.78 42.87
CA VAL A 68 24.31 50.83 41.69
C VAL A 68 25.77 50.56 42.05
N GLY A 69 26.39 49.64 41.30
CA GLY A 69 27.79 49.21 41.48
C GLY A 69 28.01 48.11 42.52
N GLN A 70 26.95 47.63 43.19
CA GLN A 70 27.07 46.50 44.11
C GLN A 70 27.36 45.19 43.37
N ARG A 71 28.27 44.37 43.93
CA ARG A 71 28.50 42.98 43.52
C ARG A 71 27.47 42.06 44.17
N VAL A 72 26.78 41.27 43.36
CA VAL A 72 25.78 40.28 43.77
C VAL A 72 26.26 38.89 43.37
N THR A 73 26.40 38.00 44.33
CA THR A 73 26.64 36.58 44.10
C THR A 73 25.33 35.81 44.19
N LEU A 74 24.82 35.36 43.06
CA LEU A 74 23.69 34.44 42.93
C LEU A 74 24.17 33.00 43.11
N THR A 75 23.45 32.20 43.86
CA THR A 75 23.72 30.78 44.13
C THR A 75 22.49 29.96 43.77
N TYR A 76 22.65 28.90 42.97
CA TYR A 76 21.58 27.94 42.70
C TYR A 76 21.70 26.73 43.62
N ALA A 77 20.59 26.33 44.23
CA ALA A 77 20.43 25.08 44.95
C ALA A 77 19.27 24.28 44.32
N ALA A 78 19.55 23.06 43.86
CA ALA A 78 18.50 22.14 43.44
C ALA A 78 17.78 21.57 44.67
N ASP A 79 16.46 21.36 44.57
CA ASP A 79 15.70 20.70 45.62
C ASP A 79 15.99 19.19 45.61
N THR A 80 15.96 18.56 46.79
CA THR A 80 15.98 17.09 46.91
C THR A 80 14.73 16.48 46.29
N VAL A 81 14.93 15.65 45.26
CA VAL A 81 13.87 14.87 44.58
C VAL A 81 13.81 13.43 45.10
N GLY A 82 12.68 12.76 44.86
CA GLY A 82 12.49 11.36 45.26
C GLY A 82 13.40 10.38 44.50
N ALA A 83 13.62 9.20 45.09
CA ALA A 83 14.43 8.14 44.48
C ALA A 83 13.94 7.79 43.05
N GLY A 84 14.89 7.55 42.14
CA GLY A 84 14.59 7.34 40.72
C GLY A 84 14.25 8.62 39.94
N SER A 85 14.46 9.80 40.51
CA SER A 85 14.38 11.09 39.81
C SER A 85 15.67 11.89 39.99
N GLN A 86 15.96 12.81 39.08
CA GLN A 86 17.12 13.71 39.18
C GLN A 86 16.80 15.12 38.67
N VAL A 87 17.54 16.12 39.17
CA VAL A 87 17.52 17.49 38.64
C VAL A 87 18.78 17.69 37.80
N VAL A 88 18.61 17.89 36.49
CA VAL A 88 19.69 18.20 35.56
C VAL A 88 19.83 19.71 35.48
N VAL A 89 21.03 20.24 35.72
CA VAL A 89 21.31 21.67 35.63
C VAL A 89 21.81 22.00 34.23
N ASP A 90 21.03 22.76 33.47
CA ASP A 90 21.44 23.33 32.18
C ASP A 90 22.41 24.51 32.38
N GLY A 91 22.30 25.20 33.53
CA GLY A 91 23.22 26.24 33.98
C GLY A 91 22.70 27.66 33.78
N TRP A 92 23.60 28.63 33.96
CA TRP A 92 23.31 30.06 33.87
C TRP A 92 23.27 30.57 32.42
N GLY A 93 22.45 31.60 32.19
CA GLY A 93 22.36 32.37 30.96
C GLY A 93 22.14 33.87 31.25
N GLY A 94 21.89 34.66 30.19
CA GLY A 94 21.87 36.12 30.28
C GLY A 94 23.22 36.69 30.68
N ASP A 95 23.25 37.68 31.58
CA ASP A 95 24.48 38.25 32.16
C ASP A 95 25.38 37.22 32.86
N CYS A 96 24.83 36.05 33.22
CA CYS A 96 25.58 34.97 33.84
C CYS A 96 26.04 33.86 32.86
N ALA A 97 25.80 33.99 31.54
CA ALA A 97 26.04 32.92 30.58
C ALA A 97 27.47 32.35 30.59
N SER A 98 28.47 33.17 30.89
CA SER A 98 29.89 32.73 30.97
C SER A 98 30.19 31.82 32.17
N ARG A 99 29.22 31.58 33.07
CA ARG A 99 29.36 30.70 34.24
C ARG A 99 28.94 29.26 33.95
N GLY A 100 28.20 29.01 32.87
CA GLY A 100 27.72 27.67 32.50
C GLY A 100 27.03 26.97 33.68
N THR A 101 27.44 25.75 34.00
CA THR A 101 26.89 24.93 35.10
C THR A 101 27.52 25.19 36.48
N ALA A 102 28.27 26.29 36.67
CA ALA A 102 28.84 26.63 37.98
C ALA A 102 27.74 26.86 39.04
N ALA A 103 27.98 26.44 40.29
CA ALA A 103 27.02 26.60 41.39
C ALA A 103 26.67 28.06 41.74
N THR A 104 27.51 29.02 41.31
CA THR A 104 27.32 30.45 41.57
C THR A 104 27.58 31.30 40.33
N CYS A 105 26.93 32.45 40.27
CA CYS A 105 27.23 33.54 39.35
C CYS A 105 27.43 34.85 40.12
N GLU A 106 28.50 35.58 39.79
CA GLU A 106 28.71 36.95 40.27
C GLU A 106 28.36 37.95 39.17
N VAL A 107 27.50 38.92 39.51
CA VAL A 107 27.03 40.03 38.65
C VAL A 107 27.29 41.36 39.34
N VAL A 108 27.62 42.41 38.58
CA VAL A 108 27.68 43.80 39.09
C VAL A 108 26.40 44.52 38.67
N ALA A 109 25.67 45.09 39.62
CA ALA A 109 24.45 45.86 39.37
C ALA A 109 24.78 47.31 38.98
N ASP A 110 25.47 47.52 37.87
CA ASP A 110 25.83 48.84 37.32
C ASP A 110 24.74 49.44 36.40
N VAL A 111 24.00 48.58 35.71
CA VAL A 111 22.81 48.86 34.87
C VAL A 111 21.75 47.78 35.11
N GLU A 112 20.60 47.84 34.42
CA GLU A 112 19.63 46.73 34.44
C GLU A 112 20.29 45.43 33.96
N ARG A 113 20.14 44.35 34.75
CA ARG A 113 20.75 43.04 34.51
C ARG A 113 19.68 41.95 34.42
N VAL A 114 19.85 41.03 33.47
CA VAL A 114 18.94 39.91 33.23
C VAL A 114 19.73 38.61 33.27
N VAL A 115 19.41 37.77 34.25
CA VAL A 115 20.01 36.46 34.47
C VAL A 115 18.96 35.38 34.24
N THR A 116 19.33 34.33 33.51
CA THR A 116 18.52 33.11 33.45
C THR A 116 19.25 31.96 34.14
N HIS A 117 18.52 31.00 34.69
CA HIS A 117 19.09 29.73 35.13
C HIS A 117 18.19 28.57 34.73
N GLY A 118 18.75 27.61 34.00
CA GLY A 118 18.05 26.44 33.50
C GLY A 118 18.30 25.21 34.36
N ALA A 119 17.21 24.52 34.72
CA ALA A 119 17.26 23.18 35.28
C ALA A 119 16.04 22.39 34.83
N ARG A 120 16.17 21.07 34.70
CA ARG A 120 15.10 20.14 34.28
C ARG A 120 14.93 19.02 35.29
N LEU A 121 13.68 18.63 35.55
CA LEU A 121 13.37 17.42 36.29
C LEU A 121 13.37 16.24 35.31
N GLN A 122 14.02 15.14 35.69
CA GLN A 122 13.98 13.90 34.94
C GLN A 122 13.55 12.73 35.82
N HIS A 123 12.83 11.78 35.23
CA HIS A 123 12.41 10.54 35.86
C HIS A 123 13.06 9.33 35.19
N GLN A 124 13.42 8.33 36.01
CA GLN A 124 14.01 7.08 35.56
C GLN A 124 12.94 6.17 34.95
N VAL A 125 13.20 5.66 33.76
CA VAL A 125 12.49 4.51 33.20
C VAL A 125 13.43 3.31 33.29
N ALA A 126 13.02 2.30 34.05
CA ALA A 126 13.73 1.04 34.22
C ALA A 126 13.04 -0.08 33.42
N VAL A 127 13.83 -0.86 32.69
CA VAL A 127 13.36 -2.04 31.96
C VAL A 127 14.16 -3.26 32.40
N THR A 128 13.48 -4.28 32.89
CA THR A 128 14.06 -5.59 33.26
C THR A 128 13.68 -6.62 32.21
N LEU A 129 14.68 -7.32 31.66
CA LEU A 129 14.48 -8.40 30.70
C LEU A 129 14.65 -9.76 31.37
N VAL A 130 13.65 -10.64 31.17
CA VAL A 130 13.64 -12.01 31.69
C VAL A 130 13.66 -12.98 30.51
N ALA A 131 14.53 -13.98 30.56
CA ALA A 131 14.59 -15.05 29.56
C ALA A 131 13.86 -16.31 30.07
N THR A 132 12.99 -16.89 29.25
CA THR A 132 12.35 -18.19 29.47
C THR A 132 12.67 -19.11 28.30
N ASP A 133 13.09 -20.36 28.59
CA ASP A 133 13.52 -21.37 27.60
C ASP A 133 14.64 -20.91 26.64
N GLY A 134 15.47 -19.94 27.08
CA GLY A 134 16.51 -19.31 26.27
C GLY A 134 16.05 -18.11 25.43
N GLY A 135 14.80 -17.67 25.65
CA GLY A 135 14.17 -16.51 25.02
C GLY A 135 14.97 -15.22 25.19
N GLN A 136 15.30 -14.56 24.09
CA GLN A 136 16.11 -13.34 24.09
C GLN A 136 15.50 -12.24 23.23
N GLY A 137 15.87 -11.00 23.53
CA GLY A 137 15.45 -9.82 22.78
C GLY A 137 15.98 -8.57 23.43
N THR A 138 15.77 -7.44 22.76
CA THR A 138 16.11 -6.11 23.27
C THR A 138 14.85 -5.29 23.50
N VAL A 139 14.93 -4.24 24.31
CA VAL A 139 13.88 -3.22 24.43
C VAL A 139 14.50 -1.86 24.20
N THR A 140 13.96 -1.13 23.24
CA THR A 140 14.38 0.23 22.85
C THR A 140 13.32 1.26 23.23
N SER A 141 13.65 2.54 23.12
CA SER A 141 12.79 3.67 23.49
C SER A 141 12.75 4.74 22.41
N THR A 142 11.62 5.45 22.34
CA THR A 142 11.45 6.70 21.59
C THR A 142 10.81 7.73 22.53
N PRO A 143 11.43 8.89 22.82
CA PRO A 143 12.77 9.34 22.40
C PRO A 143 13.89 8.34 22.73
N ALA A 144 14.98 8.37 21.95
CA ALA A 144 16.10 7.46 22.16
C ALA A 144 16.87 7.80 23.45
N GLY A 145 17.06 6.80 24.31
CA GLY A 145 17.83 6.94 25.56
C GLY A 145 18.02 5.62 26.32
N LEU A 146 17.07 4.69 26.19
CA LEU A 146 17.12 3.33 26.71
C LEU A 146 17.22 2.32 25.56
N ALA A 147 18.22 1.44 25.64
CA ALA A 147 18.38 0.26 24.79
C ALA A 147 18.88 -0.91 25.65
N CYS A 148 17.95 -1.74 26.14
CA CYS A 148 18.25 -2.86 27.02
C CYS A 148 18.39 -4.16 26.24
N ALA A 149 19.41 -4.97 26.55
CA ALA A 149 19.66 -6.26 25.88
C ALA A 149 19.77 -7.46 26.85
N SER A 150 19.98 -7.22 28.14
CA SER A 150 19.94 -8.23 29.20
C SER A 150 19.82 -7.58 30.57
N GLY A 151 19.29 -8.33 31.55
CA GLY A 151 19.19 -7.85 32.94
C GLY A 151 18.28 -6.63 33.10
N THR A 152 18.65 -5.71 33.99
CA THR A 152 17.91 -4.46 34.24
C THR A 152 18.70 -3.27 33.71
N CYS A 153 18.11 -2.53 32.79
CA CYS A 153 18.65 -1.29 32.26
C CYS A 153 17.80 -0.11 32.69
N ASN A 154 18.39 1.09 32.72
CA ASN A 154 17.67 2.30 33.07
C ASN A 154 18.18 3.50 32.25
N ALA A 155 17.29 4.46 32.05
CA ALA A 155 17.60 5.76 31.46
C ALA A 155 16.72 6.84 32.12
N PHE A 156 17.13 8.10 32.02
CA PHE A 156 16.37 9.24 32.50
C PHE A 156 15.76 10.02 31.33
N PHE A 157 14.51 10.44 31.49
CA PHE A 157 13.76 11.24 30.52
C PHE A 157 13.14 12.45 31.21
N ASP A 158 13.02 13.56 30.49
CA ASP A 158 12.45 14.82 31.01
C ASP A 158 11.01 14.62 31.54
N ALA A 159 10.69 15.25 32.66
CA ALA A 159 9.37 15.16 33.27
C ALA A 159 8.28 15.69 32.32
N GLY A 160 7.16 14.98 32.26
CA GLY A 160 6.09 15.23 31.29
C GLY A 160 6.36 14.71 29.88
N ALA A 161 7.55 14.16 29.58
CA ALA A 161 7.79 13.50 28.29
C ALA A 161 6.92 12.25 28.11
N GLU A 162 6.59 11.96 26.86
CA GLU A 162 6.01 10.69 26.43
C GLU A 162 7.15 9.76 25.99
N VAL A 163 7.18 8.52 26.50
CA VAL A 163 8.19 7.53 26.15
C VAL A 163 7.53 6.25 25.65
N THR A 164 7.74 5.92 24.39
CA THR A 164 7.33 4.64 23.80
C THR A 164 8.45 3.62 23.89
N LEU A 165 8.21 2.53 24.63
CA LEU A 165 9.06 1.35 24.69
C LEU A 165 8.66 0.36 23.60
N THR A 166 9.66 -0.20 22.90
CA THR A 166 9.47 -1.19 21.84
C THR A 166 10.34 -2.41 22.12
N ALA A 167 9.73 -3.61 22.13
CA ALA A 167 10.46 -4.86 22.28
C ALA A 167 10.80 -5.47 20.92
N ASN A 168 12.05 -5.93 20.78
CA ASN A 168 12.61 -6.50 19.56
C ASN A 168 13.20 -7.88 19.90
N PRO A 169 12.47 -8.99 19.65
CA PRO A 169 12.99 -10.33 19.88
C PRO A 169 14.27 -10.62 19.09
N ALA A 170 15.17 -11.43 19.63
CA ALA A 170 16.50 -11.66 19.05
C ALA A 170 16.47 -12.62 17.85
N THR A 171 15.55 -13.58 17.84
CA THR A 171 15.34 -14.56 16.77
C THR A 171 13.84 -14.73 16.47
N PRO A 172 13.43 -15.29 15.32
CA PRO A 172 12.01 -15.55 15.01
C PRO A 172 11.28 -16.49 15.99
N ASN A 173 12.02 -17.29 16.76
CA ASN A 173 11.46 -18.17 17.81
C ASN A 173 11.21 -17.43 19.13
N ASP A 174 11.87 -16.29 19.32
CA ASP A 174 11.73 -15.48 20.51
C ASP A 174 10.49 -14.61 20.38
N ARG A 175 9.67 -14.57 21.44
CA ARG A 175 8.50 -13.69 21.53
C ARG A 175 8.39 -13.10 22.91
N VAL A 176 7.79 -11.91 22.99
CA VAL A 176 7.35 -11.36 24.28
C VAL A 176 6.22 -12.27 24.80
N SER A 177 6.43 -12.90 25.96
CA SER A 177 5.46 -13.80 26.57
C SER A 177 4.62 -13.12 27.65
N THR A 178 5.24 -12.31 28.50
CA THR A 178 4.58 -11.51 29.52
C THR A 178 5.24 -10.14 29.66
N VAL A 179 4.44 -9.12 29.97
CA VAL A 179 4.89 -7.76 30.30
C VAL A 179 4.18 -7.35 31.58
N THR A 180 4.92 -6.82 32.56
CA THR A 180 4.39 -6.42 33.87
C THR A 180 5.05 -5.13 34.37
N GLY A 181 4.44 -4.51 35.38
CA GLY A 181 4.85 -3.20 35.91
C GLY A 181 3.97 -2.09 35.32
N ASP A 182 4.58 -0.98 34.91
CA ASP A 182 3.87 0.16 34.27
C ASP A 182 3.35 -0.13 32.86
N CYS A 183 3.73 -1.27 32.27
CA CYS A 183 3.25 -1.74 30.96
C CYS A 183 2.62 -3.14 31.07
N SER A 184 1.64 -3.42 30.20
CA SER A 184 0.94 -4.72 30.09
C SER A 184 1.16 -5.44 28.76
N THR A 185 1.61 -4.72 27.72
CA THR A 185 1.86 -5.20 26.35
C THR A 185 3.00 -4.40 25.72
N MET A 186 3.52 -4.84 24.57
CA MET A 186 4.51 -4.09 23.77
C MET A 186 4.03 -3.92 22.32
N PRO A 187 4.30 -2.79 21.65
CA PRO A 187 4.93 -1.57 22.18
C PRO A 187 4.05 -0.90 23.26
N CYS A 188 4.69 -0.20 24.19
CA CYS A 188 4.05 0.44 25.34
C CYS A 188 4.38 1.94 25.34
N THR A 189 3.38 2.81 25.34
CA THR A 189 3.57 4.25 25.52
C THR A 189 3.31 4.62 26.97
N LEU A 190 4.29 5.27 27.60
CA LEU A 190 4.22 5.86 28.93
C LEU A 190 3.91 7.36 28.76
N PRO A 191 2.62 7.78 28.80
CA PRO A 191 2.26 9.18 28.61
C PRO A 191 2.65 10.01 29.83
N ALA A 192 3.12 11.23 29.58
CA ALA A 192 3.40 12.27 30.57
C ALA A 192 4.09 11.74 31.85
N LEU A 193 5.39 11.45 31.76
CA LEU A 193 6.19 10.98 32.90
C LEU A 193 6.13 11.94 34.09
N GLY A 194 5.25 11.64 35.06
CA GLY A 194 5.12 12.34 36.35
C GLY A 194 5.85 11.66 37.51
N GLY A 195 6.68 10.65 37.23
CA GLY A 195 7.40 9.87 38.22
C GLY A 195 8.22 8.74 37.59
N PRO A 196 9.07 8.05 38.38
CA PRO A 196 9.83 6.89 37.92
C PRO A 196 8.89 5.77 37.44
N ARG A 197 9.33 4.99 36.44
CA ARG A 197 8.59 3.87 35.86
C ARG A 197 9.46 2.62 35.80
N ALA A 198 8.86 1.45 36.03
CA ALA A 198 9.49 0.15 35.94
C ALA A 198 8.64 -0.83 35.13
N THR A 199 9.25 -1.47 34.13
CA THR A 199 8.61 -2.51 33.31
C THR A 199 9.47 -3.75 33.26
N THR A 200 8.87 -4.92 33.45
CA THR A 200 9.51 -6.22 33.18
C THR A 200 8.98 -6.79 31.88
N VAL A 201 9.86 -7.22 30.99
CA VAL A 201 9.53 -7.88 29.72
C VAL A 201 10.14 -9.26 29.72
N THR A 202 9.30 -10.28 29.60
CA THR A 202 9.76 -11.67 29.47
C THR A 202 9.79 -12.06 28.00
N PHE A 203 10.94 -12.54 27.53
CA PHE A 203 11.08 -13.22 26.25
C PHE A 203 11.02 -14.73 26.47
N LEU A 204 10.18 -15.41 25.69
CA LEU A 204 10.08 -16.87 25.63
C LEU A 204 10.58 -17.34 24.27
N ARG A 205 11.45 -18.35 24.25
CA ARG A 205 11.78 -19.08 23.03
C ARG A 205 10.81 -20.24 22.87
N SER A 206 10.01 -20.24 21.81
CA SER A 206 9.24 -21.42 21.44
C SER A 206 10.13 -22.37 20.64
N THR A 207 10.39 -23.55 21.19
CA THR A 207 11.13 -24.63 20.51
C THR A 207 10.18 -25.58 19.83
N CYS A 208 10.60 -26.15 18.71
CA CYS A 208 9.87 -27.22 18.03
C CYS A 208 10.82 -28.36 17.62
N VAL A 209 10.26 -29.52 17.28
CA VAL A 209 11.08 -30.71 17.02
C VAL A 209 11.87 -30.50 15.70
N PRO A 210 13.20 -30.61 15.71
CA PRO A 210 14.02 -30.36 14.52
C PRO A 210 13.62 -31.21 13.31
N SER A 211 13.70 -30.62 12.12
CA SER A 211 13.35 -31.22 10.82
C SER A 211 11.93 -31.79 10.74
N THR A 212 10.98 -31.26 11.52
CA THR A 212 9.57 -31.70 11.46
C THR A 212 8.68 -30.74 10.69
N GLN A 213 7.66 -31.32 10.06
CA GLN A 213 6.49 -30.65 9.53
C GLN A 213 5.27 -31.29 10.18
N THR A 214 4.29 -30.49 10.58
CA THR A 214 2.99 -30.98 11.06
C THR A 214 1.90 -30.10 10.50
N CYS A 215 0.78 -30.71 10.10
CA CYS A 215 -0.45 -29.97 9.84
C CYS A 215 -1.61 -30.65 10.57
N THR A 216 -2.25 -29.93 11.50
CA THR A 216 -3.32 -30.46 12.34
C THR A 216 -4.39 -29.38 12.54
N LEU A 217 -5.68 -29.72 12.44
CA LEU A 217 -6.81 -28.76 12.57
C LEU A 217 -6.70 -27.51 11.67
N GLY A 218 -6.11 -27.64 10.48
CA GLY A 218 -5.90 -26.52 9.55
C GLY A 218 -4.73 -25.60 9.92
N ARG A 219 -3.85 -26.03 10.83
CA ARG A 219 -2.68 -25.30 11.30
C ARG A 219 -1.40 -26.03 10.95
N PHE A 220 -0.52 -25.36 10.20
CA PHE A 220 0.77 -25.88 9.75
C PHE A 220 1.92 -25.30 10.58
N THR A 221 2.84 -26.17 10.97
CA THR A 221 4.07 -25.82 11.67
C THR A 221 5.24 -26.54 11.00
N GLN A 222 6.32 -25.81 10.72
CA GLN A 222 7.53 -26.34 10.09
C GLN A 222 8.78 -25.88 10.82
N CYS A 223 9.69 -26.82 11.05
CA CYS A 223 10.93 -26.61 11.79
C CYS A 223 12.16 -26.96 10.93
N ASP A 224 13.22 -26.17 11.06
CA ASP A 224 14.53 -26.45 10.45
C ASP A 224 15.33 -27.51 11.24
N ALA A 225 16.55 -27.82 10.79
CA ALA A 225 17.40 -28.84 11.39
C ALA A 225 17.91 -28.47 12.79
N GLU A 226 17.80 -27.19 13.16
CA GLU A 226 18.18 -26.62 14.44
C GLU A 226 16.99 -26.49 15.42
N GLY A 227 15.76 -26.75 14.96
CA GLY A 227 14.53 -26.67 15.76
C GLY A 227 13.90 -25.27 15.82
N ASN A 228 14.27 -24.38 14.89
CA ASN A 228 13.63 -23.08 14.71
C ASN A 228 12.45 -23.18 13.75
N TYR A 229 11.46 -22.28 13.90
CA TYR A 229 10.37 -22.20 12.94
C TYR A 229 10.86 -21.62 11.61
N VAL A 230 10.61 -22.37 10.54
CA VAL A 230 10.96 -21.93 9.18
C VAL A 230 10.22 -20.64 8.86
N SER A 231 10.96 -19.64 8.40
CA SER A 231 10.47 -18.30 8.14
C SER A 231 10.70 -17.92 6.69
N TYR A 232 9.63 -17.64 5.94
CA TYR A 232 9.71 -17.24 4.54
C TYR A 232 9.49 -15.74 4.40
N LEU A 233 10.51 -15.02 3.94
CA LEU A 233 10.31 -13.65 3.46
C LEU A 233 9.50 -13.69 2.16
N VAL A 234 8.34 -13.05 2.14
CA VAL A 234 7.53 -12.88 0.93
C VAL A 234 7.62 -11.40 0.52
N PRO A 235 8.33 -11.04 -0.57
CA PRO A 235 8.63 -9.65 -0.92
C PRO A 235 7.40 -8.74 -1.10
N ASN A 236 6.24 -9.34 -1.35
CA ASN A 236 4.95 -8.69 -1.60
C ASN A 236 3.84 -9.22 -0.66
N GLY A 237 4.23 -9.78 0.50
CA GLY A 237 3.33 -10.52 1.39
C GLY A 237 2.24 -9.70 2.10
N ALA A 238 2.37 -8.37 2.15
CA ALA A 238 1.41 -7.46 2.76
C ALA A 238 0.30 -7.02 1.78
N PRO A 239 -0.86 -6.50 2.24
CA PRO A 239 -1.93 -5.98 1.38
C PRO A 239 -1.51 -4.81 0.45
N ASP A 240 -0.57 -3.98 0.91
CA ASP A 240 0.01 -2.87 0.16
C ASP A 240 1.16 -3.30 -0.78
N GLY A 241 1.49 -4.60 -0.83
CA GLY A 241 2.58 -5.14 -1.64
C GLY A 241 3.97 -4.95 -1.02
N THR A 242 4.07 -4.54 0.25
CA THR A 242 5.34 -4.56 1.00
C THR A 242 5.71 -5.97 1.45
N ALA A 243 6.97 -6.15 1.85
CA ALA A 243 7.49 -7.43 2.27
C ALA A 243 6.92 -7.87 3.63
N THR A 244 6.69 -9.17 3.80
CA THR A 244 6.22 -9.75 5.07
C THR A 244 6.94 -11.07 5.32
N THR A 245 7.35 -11.32 6.56
CA THR A 245 7.90 -12.61 6.98
C THR A 245 6.78 -13.52 7.46
N LEU A 246 6.63 -14.68 6.81
CA LEU A 246 5.71 -15.73 7.22
C LEU A 246 6.47 -16.76 8.07
N VAL A 247 6.23 -16.76 9.38
CA VAL A 247 6.77 -17.77 10.29
C VAL A 247 5.82 -18.98 10.28
N MET A 248 6.35 -20.17 9.99
CA MET A 248 5.58 -21.42 9.97
C MET A 248 5.41 -21.99 11.39
N ASN A 249 4.74 -21.21 12.24
CA ASN A 249 4.33 -21.59 13.60
C ASN A 249 2.82 -21.37 13.73
N ASP A 250 2.05 -22.45 13.86
CA ASP A 250 0.57 -22.40 13.87
C ASP A 250 -0.02 -21.65 12.65
N TYR A 251 0.66 -21.71 11.50
CA TYR A 251 0.26 -21.02 10.28
C TYR A 251 -1.11 -21.53 9.81
N LEU A 252 -2.08 -20.63 9.68
CA LEU A 252 -3.43 -20.99 9.25
C LEU A 252 -3.42 -21.36 7.76
N CYS A 253 -3.61 -22.63 7.46
CA CYS A 253 -3.79 -23.13 6.11
C CYS A 253 -5.19 -22.73 5.59
N PRO A 254 -5.32 -21.87 4.58
CA PRO A 254 -6.64 -21.35 4.22
C PRO A 254 -7.56 -22.39 3.54
N LEU A 255 -7.00 -23.47 2.99
CA LEU A 255 -7.71 -24.64 2.46
C LEU A 255 -7.73 -25.83 3.43
N GLY A 256 -7.35 -25.63 4.70
CA GLY A 256 -7.14 -26.72 5.66
C GLY A 256 -5.82 -27.47 5.43
N CYS A 257 -5.63 -28.58 6.15
CA CYS A 257 -4.47 -29.45 5.99
C CYS A 257 -4.66 -30.43 4.84
N HIS A 258 -3.56 -30.81 4.18
CA HIS A 258 -3.57 -31.90 3.21
C HIS A 258 -4.00 -33.22 3.89
N ALA A 259 -4.72 -34.08 3.16
CA ALA A 259 -5.36 -35.25 3.75
C ALA A 259 -4.38 -36.33 4.25
N THR A 260 -3.19 -36.41 3.65
CA THR A 260 -2.22 -37.49 3.89
C THR A 260 -0.78 -37.02 4.14
N GLU A 261 -0.53 -35.71 4.09
CA GLU A 261 0.83 -35.15 4.17
C GLU A 261 0.87 -33.97 5.13
N PRO A 262 2.00 -33.70 5.81
CA PRO A 262 2.08 -32.67 6.84
C PRO A 262 2.24 -31.25 6.25
N ARG A 263 1.47 -30.89 5.22
CA ARG A 263 1.45 -29.57 4.58
C ARG A 263 0.06 -28.96 4.57
N CYS A 264 -0.04 -27.65 4.30
CA CYS A 264 -1.31 -27.06 3.90
C CYS A 264 -1.85 -27.73 2.64
N ASN A 265 -3.17 -27.83 2.55
CA ASN A 265 -3.83 -28.29 1.33
C ASN A 265 -3.65 -27.25 0.22
N ASP A 266 -3.50 -27.73 -1.02
CA ASP A 266 -3.19 -26.92 -2.19
C ASP A 266 -4.44 -26.55 -3.00
N VAL A 267 -4.31 -25.58 -3.89
CA VAL A 267 -5.33 -25.23 -4.89
C VAL A 267 -5.35 -26.31 -5.96
N ASP A 268 -6.51 -26.94 -6.19
CA ASP A 268 -6.72 -27.76 -7.39
C ASP A 268 -6.93 -26.82 -8.60
N ALA A 269 -5.84 -26.57 -9.32
CA ALA A 269 -5.77 -25.60 -10.39
C ALA A 269 -6.25 -26.20 -11.72
N THR A 270 -7.15 -25.47 -12.39
CA THR A 270 -7.74 -25.96 -13.65
C THR A 270 -6.78 -25.81 -14.84
N ASN A 271 -7.16 -26.33 -16.00
CA ASN A 271 -6.34 -26.38 -17.22
C ASN A 271 -5.01 -27.17 -17.09
N GLY A 272 -4.87 -27.97 -16.03
CA GLY A 272 -3.68 -28.79 -15.77
C GLY A 272 -2.53 -28.03 -15.08
N LEU A 273 -2.79 -26.85 -14.52
CA LEU A 273 -1.75 -26.02 -13.90
C LEU A 273 -1.15 -26.61 -12.61
N ASN A 274 -1.76 -27.66 -12.03
CA ASN A 274 -1.14 -28.47 -10.96
C ASN A 274 0.27 -28.94 -11.37
N ALA A 275 0.48 -29.33 -12.63
CA ALA A 275 1.81 -29.72 -13.14
C ALA A 275 2.86 -28.60 -13.10
N ALA A 276 2.44 -27.32 -13.03
CA ALA A 276 3.32 -26.19 -12.80
C ALA A 276 3.49 -25.88 -11.31
N LEU A 277 2.45 -26.05 -10.48
CA LEU A 277 2.54 -25.91 -9.01
C LEU A 277 3.43 -26.98 -8.37
N ASP A 278 3.47 -28.19 -8.95
CA ASP A 278 4.34 -29.29 -8.50
C ASP A 278 5.77 -29.19 -9.05
N HIS A 279 6.06 -28.20 -9.91
CA HIS A 279 7.40 -28.01 -10.47
C HIS A 279 8.34 -27.31 -9.47
N PRO A 280 9.61 -27.75 -9.31
CA PRO A 280 10.53 -27.18 -8.31
C PRO A 280 10.79 -25.66 -8.38
N ALA A 281 10.49 -25.02 -9.52
CA ALA A 281 10.57 -23.56 -9.68
C ALA A 281 9.43 -22.80 -8.96
N VAL A 282 8.29 -23.45 -8.71
CA VAL A 282 7.20 -22.96 -7.85
C VAL A 282 7.42 -23.53 -6.46
N SER A 283 8.31 -22.89 -5.72
CA SER A 283 8.72 -23.34 -4.38
C SER A 283 9.27 -22.18 -3.54
N PRO A 284 9.49 -22.37 -2.23
CA PRO A 284 10.09 -21.34 -1.38
C PRO A 284 11.54 -20.95 -1.73
N SER A 285 12.22 -21.71 -2.59
CA SER A 285 13.54 -21.38 -3.15
C SER A 285 13.49 -20.90 -4.61
N GLY A 286 12.29 -20.77 -5.20
CA GLY A 286 12.07 -20.25 -6.54
C GLY A 286 12.35 -18.74 -6.69
N VAL A 287 12.12 -18.23 -7.90
CA VAL A 287 12.43 -16.83 -8.27
C VAL A 287 11.30 -15.90 -7.86
N ASP A 288 11.62 -14.84 -7.12
CA ASP A 288 10.72 -13.71 -6.88
C ASP A 288 10.74 -12.75 -8.07
N LEU A 289 9.69 -12.78 -8.90
CA LEU A 289 9.60 -11.98 -10.12
C LEU A 289 8.92 -10.64 -9.86
N VAL A 290 9.74 -9.59 -9.71
CA VAL A 290 9.27 -8.20 -9.58
C VAL A 290 9.55 -7.47 -10.89
N LEU A 291 8.50 -6.95 -11.54
CA LEU A 291 8.55 -6.25 -12.82
C LEU A 291 7.95 -4.83 -12.72
N PRO A 292 8.68 -3.77 -13.11
CA PRO A 292 10.12 -3.74 -13.38
C PRO A 292 10.94 -4.22 -12.18
N ARG A 293 12.22 -4.53 -12.36
CA ARG A 293 13.11 -4.93 -11.26
C ARG A 293 13.38 -3.80 -10.26
N LEU A 294 13.74 -4.14 -9.02
CA LEU A 294 13.99 -3.14 -7.97
C LEU A 294 15.10 -2.15 -8.38
N GLY A 295 14.93 -0.88 -8.02
CA GLY A 295 15.81 0.23 -8.45
C GLY A 295 15.41 0.89 -9.78
N ASN A 296 14.58 0.24 -10.60
CA ASN A 296 14.05 0.81 -11.83
C ASN A 296 12.62 1.35 -11.64
N ASN A 297 12.46 2.67 -11.52
CA ASN A 297 11.16 3.33 -11.36
C ASN A 297 10.53 3.76 -12.70
N THR A 298 11.04 3.28 -13.83
CA THR A 298 10.57 3.67 -15.16
C THR A 298 9.23 3.01 -15.46
N ALA A 299 8.17 3.83 -15.55
CA ALA A 299 6.91 3.39 -16.14
C ALA A 299 7.13 3.03 -17.62
N GLY A 300 6.64 1.89 -18.07
CA GLY A 300 6.96 1.39 -19.41
C GLY A 300 6.28 0.07 -19.75
N THR A 301 6.48 -0.38 -21.00
CA THR A 301 5.92 -1.63 -21.52
C THR A 301 6.96 -2.75 -21.51
N ILE A 302 6.62 -3.85 -20.83
CA ILE A 302 7.36 -5.11 -20.83
C ILE A 302 6.58 -6.06 -21.74
N THR A 303 7.22 -6.67 -22.73
CA THR A 303 6.53 -7.58 -23.67
C THR A 303 6.93 -9.03 -23.42
N ILE A 304 5.95 -9.88 -23.11
CA ILE A 304 6.07 -11.34 -23.15
C ILE A 304 5.68 -11.81 -24.55
N ASN A 305 6.54 -12.60 -25.19
CA ASN A 305 6.20 -13.36 -26.39
C ASN A 305 6.09 -14.85 -26.02
N THR A 306 4.86 -15.38 -25.91
CA THR A 306 4.64 -16.79 -25.54
C THR A 306 5.14 -17.77 -26.62
N ASN A 307 5.38 -17.31 -27.86
CA ASN A 307 6.05 -18.12 -28.88
C ASN A 307 7.57 -18.25 -28.67
N ALA A 308 8.17 -17.44 -27.80
CA ALA A 308 9.62 -17.42 -27.52
C ALA A 308 10.04 -18.32 -26.35
N PHE A 309 9.18 -19.27 -25.94
CA PHE A 309 9.50 -20.27 -24.93
C PHE A 309 10.64 -21.20 -25.39
N ASP A 310 11.70 -21.29 -24.59
CA ASP A 310 12.80 -22.20 -24.81
C ASP A 310 12.54 -23.53 -24.08
N ALA A 311 12.18 -24.56 -24.84
CA ALA A 311 11.92 -25.90 -24.33
C ALA A 311 13.18 -26.67 -23.86
N THR A 312 14.38 -26.18 -24.17
CA THR A 312 15.65 -26.77 -23.69
C THR A 312 16.06 -26.17 -22.36
N ARG A 313 15.83 -24.86 -22.18
CA ARG A 313 16.15 -24.13 -20.94
C ARG A 313 14.99 -24.07 -19.94
N HIS A 314 13.78 -24.41 -20.36
CA HIS A 314 12.54 -24.25 -19.58
C HIS A 314 12.35 -22.81 -19.09
N GLU A 315 12.51 -21.83 -19.99
CA GLU A 315 12.42 -20.40 -19.67
C GLU A 315 11.76 -19.57 -20.78
N ILE A 316 11.29 -18.38 -20.41
CA ILE A 316 11.05 -17.25 -21.30
C ILE A 316 11.96 -16.11 -20.86
N VAL A 317 12.63 -15.47 -21.83
CA VAL A 317 13.36 -14.22 -21.61
C VAL A 317 12.49 -13.04 -22.04
N VAL A 318 12.27 -12.08 -21.14
CA VAL A 318 11.64 -10.78 -21.43
C VAL A 318 12.65 -9.66 -21.36
N THR A 319 12.32 -8.51 -21.95
CA THR A 319 13.09 -7.27 -21.76
C THR A 319 12.34 -6.36 -20.79
N ASP A 320 12.99 -5.98 -19.69
CA ASP A 320 12.45 -5.00 -18.73
C ASP A 320 12.49 -3.58 -19.33
N THR A 321 11.78 -2.65 -18.69
CA THR A 321 11.65 -1.24 -19.05
C THR A 321 12.96 -0.44 -19.11
N ASP A 322 14.07 -0.96 -18.57
CA ASP A 322 15.42 -0.41 -18.70
C ASP A 322 16.27 -1.11 -19.80
N GLY A 323 15.65 -1.96 -20.60
CA GLY A 323 16.29 -2.69 -21.70
C GLY A 323 17.07 -3.94 -21.28
N GLN A 324 17.14 -4.27 -19.98
CA GLN A 324 17.85 -5.48 -19.55
C GLN A 324 17.00 -6.75 -19.72
N PRO A 325 17.62 -7.89 -20.08
CA PRO A 325 16.92 -9.17 -20.13
C PRO A 325 16.63 -9.70 -18.72
N VAL A 326 15.45 -10.30 -18.57
CA VAL A 326 15.03 -11.05 -17.38
C VAL A 326 14.61 -12.43 -17.85
N SER A 327 15.33 -13.48 -17.42
CA SER A 327 14.87 -14.85 -17.64
C SER A 327 13.87 -15.26 -16.55
N ILE A 328 12.81 -15.95 -16.97
CA ILE A 328 11.70 -16.39 -16.14
C ILE A 328 11.51 -17.90 -16.39
N PRO A 329 11.61 -18.76 -15.37
CA PRO A 329 11.30 -20.18 -15.50
C PRO A 329 9.88 -20.38 -16.05
N ALA A 330 9.73 -21.27 -17.03
CA ALA A 330 8.46 -21.47 -17.74
C ALA A 330 8.21 -22.94 -18.11
N LEU A 331 6.94 -23.32 -18.16
CA LEU A 331 6.48 -24.65 -18.56
C LEU A 331 5.44 -24.52 -19.68
N ARG A 332 5.55 -25.37 -20.71
CA ARG A 332 4.53 -25.50 -21.76
C ARG A 332 3.62 -26.68 -21.45
N LEU A 333 2.35 -26.39 -21.16
CA LEU A 333 1.30 -27.39 -20.99
C LEU A 333 0.58 -27.58 -22.34
N MET A 334 0.70 -28.78 -22.92
CA MET A 334 0.02 -29.11 -24.17
C MET A 334 -1.48 -29.31 -23.95
N GLN A 335 -2.31 -28.79 -24.85
CA GLN A 335 -3.77 -28.88 -24.80
C GLN A 335 -4.30 -29.62 -26.04
N SER A 336 -5.31 -30.48 -25.89
CA SER A 336 -5.85 -31.28 -27.00
C SER A 336 -6.87 -30.53 -27.86
N GLU A 337 -7.65 -29.62 -27.25
CA GLU A 337 -8.80 -28.93 -27.87
C GLU A 337 -8.63 -27.39 -27.90
N ALA A 338 -7.40 -26.91 -27.71
CA ALA A 338 -7.09 -25.49 -27.56
C ALA A 338 -5.60 -25.20 -27.80
N PRO A 339 -5.21 -23.91 -27.86
CA PRO A 339 -3.80 -23.54 -27.83
C PRO A 339 -3.15 -23.98 -26.52
N ASP A 340 -1.88 -24.37 -26.60
CA ASP A 340 -1.05 -24.67 -25.43
C ASP A 340 -0.98 -23.49 -24.46
N ILE A 341 -0.60 -23.76 -23.22
CA ILE A 341 -0.42 -22.74 -22.18
C ILE A 341 1.05 -22.64 -21.85
N ILE A 342 1.62 -21.42 -21.89
CA ILE A 342 2.91 -21.14 -21.25
C ILE A 342 2.66 -20.61 -19.85
N VAL A 343 3.08 -21.38 -18.86
CA VAL A 343 2.99 -21.03 -17.44
C VAL A 343 4.33 -20.46 -16.99
N LEU A 344 4.35 -19.21 -16.55
CA LEU A 344 5.49 -18.66 -15.81
C LEU A 344 5.49 -19.24 -14.40
N MET A 345 6.62 -19.77 -13.96
CA MET A 345 6.78 -20.47 -12.68
C MET A 345 7.65 -19.63 -11.75
N VAL A 346 7.07 -19.18 -10.63
CA VAL A 346 7.72 -18.23 -9.72
C VAL A 346 7.47 -18.58 -8.25
N ARG A 347 8.30 -18.03 -7.37
CA ARG A 347 8.07 -18.02 -5.92
C ARG A 347 7.06 -16.93 -5.52
N SER A 348 7.18 -15.75 -6.11
CA SER A 348 6.19 -14.68 -6.01
C SER A 348 6.16 -13.86 -7.29
N PHE A 349 5.05 -13.18 -7.56
CA PHE A 349 4.91 -12.28 -8.71
C PHE A 349 4.48 -10.89 -8.28
N THR A 350 5.18 -9.85 -8.74
CA THR A 350 4.78 -8.45 -8.53
C THR A 350 4.90 -7.64 -9.81
N LEU A 351 3.79 -7.11 -10.31
CA LEU A 351 3.79 -6.11 -11.38
C LEU A 351 3.55 -4.72 -10.76
N ARG A 352 4.56 -3.86 -10.73
CA ARG A 352 4.50 -2.55 -10.07
C ARG A 352 3.62 -1.53 -10.82
N ALA A 353 3.15 -0.51 -10.10
CA ALA A 353 2.36 0.57 -10.67
C ALA A 353 3.10 1.30 -11.80
N GLY A 354 2.36 1.72 -12.83
CA GLY A 354 2.93 2.33 -14.04
C GLY A 354 3.53 1.35 -15.05
N ALA A 355 3.64 0.06 -14.71
CA ALA A 355 4.10 -0.98 -15.63
C ALA A 355 2.94 -1.50 -16.50
N LEU A 356 3.22 -1.73 -17.79
CA LEU A 356 2.33 -2.42 -18.71
C LEU A 356 2.99 -3.74 -19.15
N LEU A 357 2.51 -4.87 -18.64
CA LEU A 357 2.94 -6.19 -19.07
C LEU A 357 2.07 -6.65 -20.24
N ARG A 358 2.56 -6.49 -21.46
CA ARG A 358 1.87 -6.85 -22.70
C ARG A 358 2.22 -8.27 -23.10
N SER A 359 1.23 -9.15 -23.23
CA SER A 359 1.45 -10.52 -23.70
C SER A 359 1.01 -10.70 -25.16
N ARG A 360 1.85 -11.36 -25.95
CA ARG A 360 1.69 -11.65 -27.38
C ARG A 360 2.12 -13.08 -27.67
N GLY A 361 1.61 -13.67 -28.76
CA GLY A 361 1.91 -15.04 -29.16
C GLY A 361 0.65 -15.90 -29.27
N ALA A 362 0.79 -17.16 -29.70
CA ALA A 362 -0.34 -18.07 -29.90
C ALA A 362 -0.72 -18.84 -28.62
N PRO A 363 0.21 -19.42 -27.83
CA PRO A 363 -0.11 -20.02 -26.54
C PRO A 363 -0.73 -19.02 -25.56
N ALA A 364 -1.66 -19.49 -24.71
CA ALA A 364 -2.13 -18.75 -23.54
C ALA A 364 -0.97 -18.39 -22.60
N LEU A 365 -1.14 -17.32 -21.83
CA LEU A 365 -0.25 -17.01 -20.72
C LEU A 365 -0.86 -17.50 -19.40
N ALA A 366 -0.06 -18.09 -18.54
CA ALA A 366 -0.41 -18.32 -17.16
C ALA A 366 0.73 -17.96 -16.21
N ILE A 367 0.42 -17.78 -14.93
CA ILE A 367 1.40 -17.56 -13.85
C ILE A 367 1.04 -18.50 -12.69
N ALA A 368 1.99 -19.33 -12.28
CA ALA A 368 1.90 -20.22 -11.12
C ALA A 368 2.91 -19.76 -10.06
N SER A 369 2.44 -19.59 -8.82
CA SER A 369 3.20 -18.95 -7.74
C SER A 369 3.07 -19.67 -6.40
N GLU A 370 4.19 -19.86 -5.69
CA GLU A 370 4.23 -20.43 -4.33
C GLU A 370 3.56 -19.49 -3.32
N PHE A 371 3.99 -18.22 -3.31
CA PHE A 371 3.43 -17.15 -2.52
C PHE A 371 2.62 -16.19 -3.42
N ASP A 372 2.63 -14.91 -3.10
CA ASP A 372 1.61 -13.97 -3.56
C ASP A 372 1.85 -13.48 -5.00
N ILE A 373 0.74 -13.31 -5.73
CA ILE A 373 0.68 -12.58 -7.00
C ILE A 373 0.06 -11.21 -6.72
N VAL A 374 0.82 -10.13 -6.88
CA VAL A 374 0.37 -8.75 -6.63
C VAL A 374 0.47 -7.91 -7.90
N LEU A 375 -0.66 -7.33 -8.33
CA LEU A 375 -0.77 -6.52 -9.53
C LEU A 375 -1.12 -5.08 -9.17
N ALA A 376 -0.16 -4.18 -9.36
CA ALA A 376 -0.31 -2.73 -9.27
C ALA A 376 -0.22 -2.05 -10.64
N GLY A 377 0.45 -2.69 -11.61
CA GLY A 377 0.43 -2.32 -13.03
C GLY A 377 -0.68 -3.00 -13.81
N THR A 378 -0.64 -2.86 -15.13
CA THR A 378 -1.62 -3.45 -16.07
C THR A 378 -1.02 -4.68 -16.76
N ILE A 379 -1.69 -5.82 -16.72
CA ILE A 379 -1.46 -6.92 -17.66
C ILE A 379 -2.38 -6.71 -18.86
N GLU A 380 -1.81 -6.57 -20.06
CA GLU A 380 -2.58 -6.46 -21.31
C GLU A 380 -2.41 -7.73 -22.16
N VAL A 381 -3.50 -8.47 -22.28
CA VAL A 381 -3.69 -9.59 -23.21
C VAL A 381 -4.77 -9.23 -24.25
N ALA A 382 -5.13 -7.95 -24.33
CA ALA A 382 -6.17 -7.44 -25.20
C ALA A 382 -5.77 -7.41 -26.67
N ALA A 383 -6.76 -7.69 -27.50
CA ALA A 383 -6.67 -7.56 -28.94
C ALA A 383 -6.87 -6.09 -29.34
N ARG A 384 -5.99 -5.61 -30.22
CA ARG A 384 -5.96 -4.24 -30.74
C ARG A 384 -5.58 -4.34 -32.21
N ALA A 385 -6.43 -3.89 -33.15
CA ALA A 385 -6.22 -4.08 -34.59
C ALA A 385 -5.83 -5.55 -34.95
N SER A 386 -4.96 -5.77 -35.93
CA SER A 386 -4.55 -7.12 -36.41
C SER A 386 -3.52 -7.85 -35.53
N ASN A 387 -3.43 -7.57 -34.23
CA ASN A 387 -2.44 -8.18 -33.35
C ASN A 387 -2.85 -9.60 -32.90
N VAL A 388 -1.95 -10.56 -33.00
CA VAL A 388 -2.11 -11.91 -32.42
C VAL A 388 -1.95 -11.83 -30.89
N VAL A 389 -2.95 -12.35 -30.16
CA VAL A 389 -2.97 -12.40 -28.70
C VAL A 389 -3.00 -13.84 -28.18
N PRO A 390 -2.43 -14.10 -26.97
CA PRO A 390 -2.43 -15.41 -26.32
C PRO A 390 -3.81 -16.08 -26.32
N SER A 391 -3.93 -17.25 -26.96
CA SER A 391 -5.18 -17.98 -27.15
C SER A 391 -6.34 -17.23 -27.83
N GLY A 392 -6.07 -16.13 -28.54
CA GLY A 392 -7.03 -15.53 -29.46
C GLY A 392 -7.31 -16.49 -30.62
N SER A 393 -8.58 -16.84 -30.83
CA SER A 393 -8.95 -17.66 -31.99
C SER A 393 -8.73 -16.83 -33.26
N THR A 394 -7.95 -17.35 -34.21
CA THR A 394 -7.84 -16.83 -35.60
C THR A 394 -8.32 -17.87 -36.62
N THR A 395 -8.83 -19.00 -36.13
CA THR A 395 -9.25 -20.14 -36.92
C THR A 395 -10.77 -20.26 -36.88
N GLN A 396 -11.34 -20.57 -38.05
CA GLN A 396 -12.78 -20.65 -38.34
C GLN A 396 -13.43 -21.85 -37.63
N HIS A 397 -13.49 -21.81 -36.30
CA HIS A 397 -14.25 -22.80 -35.56
C HIS A 397 -15.75 -22.48 -35.73
N PRO A 398 -16.59 -23.42 -36.21
CA PRO A 398 -17.95 -23.13 -36.68
C PRO A 398 -18.91 -22.64 -35.60
N ILE A 399 -18.51 -22.73 -34.33
CA ILE A 399 -19.24 -22.19 -33.18
C ILE A 399 -18.83 -20.74 -32.88
N CYS A 400 -17.57 -20.38 -33.17
CA CYS A 400 -16.91 -19.19 -32.62
C CYS A 400 -16.99 -17.96 -33.55
N SER A 401 -16.83 -18.16 -34.87
CA SER A 401 -16.75 -17.06 -35.83
C SER A 401 -18.13 -16.61 -36.31
N GLY A 402 -18.29 -15.31 -36.57
CA GLY A 402 -19.48 -14.77 -37.24
C GLY A 402 -19.56 -15.23 -38.69
N MET A 403 -20.78 -15.54 -39.18
CA MET A 403 -20.99 -15.96 -40.57
C MET A 403 -20.85 -14.78 -41.54
N LEU A 404 -20.32 -15.08 -42.73
CA LEU A 404 -20.25 -14.15 -43.85
C LEU A 404 -21.63 -13.90 -44.46
N GLY A 405 -21.93 -12.65 -44.79
CA GLY A 405 -23.09 -12.28 -45.60
C GLY A 405 -22.77 -11.12 -46.55
N ASP A 406 -23.59 -10.96 -47.57
CA ASP A 406 -23.35 -10.04 -48.70
C ASP A 406 -23.27 -8.53 -48.33
N ARG A 407 -23.58 -8.18 -47.08
CA ARG A 407 -23.61 -6.79 -46.57
C ARG A 407 -23.01 -6.61 -45.16
N GLY A 408 -22.20 -7.56 -44.69
CA GLY A 408 -21.51 -7.45 -43.40
C GLY A 408 -21.16 -8.80 -42.78
N ILE A 409 -20.42 -8.76 -41.67
CA ILE A 409 -20.01 -9.95 -40.89
C ILE A 409 -20.50 -9.83 -39.44
N GLY A 410 -21.05 -10.91 -38.89
CA GLY A 410 -21.45 -10.97 -37.49
C GLY A 410 -20.25 -10.82 -36.57
N GLY A 411 -20.45 -10.32 -35.35
CA GLY A 411 -19.41 -10.21 -34.33
C GLY A 411 -18.97 -11.57 -33.79
N GLY A 412 -17.78 -11.66 -33.20
CA GLY A 412 -17.28 -12.85 -32.52
C GLY A 412 -17.93 -13.05 -31.16
N ALA A 413 -18.10 -14.31 -30.74
CA ALA A 413 -18.52 -14.62 -29.38
C ALA A 413 -17.47 -14.21 -28.33
N GLY A 414 -17.92 -13.70 -27.19
CA GLY A 414 -17.08 -13.58 -26.00
C GLY A 414 -17.12 -14.86 -25.16
N ALA A 415 -16.18 -14.99 -24.22
CA ALA A 415 -16.08 -16.19 -23.39
C ALA A 415 -17.19 -16.34 -22.32
N ALA A 416 -17.91 -15.27 -21.97
CA ALA A 416 -18.90 -15.32 -20.89
C ALA A 416 -20.18 -16.12 -21.24
N PRO A 417 -20.95 -16.59 -20.25
CA PRO A 417 -22.28 -17.17 -20.47
C PRO A 417 -23.20 -16.23 -21.24
N ASN A 418 -23.83 -16.73 -22.30
CA ASN A 418 -24.70 -15.98 -23.23
C ASN A 418 -24.01 -14.81 -23.98
N ALA A 419 -22.67 -14.75 -24.03
CA ALA A 419 -21.92 -13.72 -24.75
C ALA A 419 -21.81 -13.99 -26.26
N ASN A 420 -22.95 -14.20 -26.93
CA ASN A 420 -22.97 -14.32 -28.38
C ASN A 420 -22.54 -13.00 -29.04
N GLY A 421 -21.90 -13.10 -30.20
CA GLY A 421 -21.64 -11.94 -31.04
C GLY A 421 -22.93 -11.37 -31.63
N GLY A 422 -22.92 -10.09 -31.97
CA GLY A 422 -24.04 -9.43 -32.64
C GLY A 422 -24.22 -9.90 -34.08
N HIS A 423 -25.45 -9.93 -34.55
CA HIS A 423 -25.78 -10.20 -35.95
C HIS A 423 -25.44 -8.99 -36.84
N SER A 424 -25.13 -9.23 -38.11
CA SER A 424 -25.05 -8.19 -39.14
C SER A 424 -26.26 -8.22 -40.08
N VAL A 425 -26.77 -7.03 -40.38
CA VAL A 425 -27.92 -6.77 -41.29
C VAL A 425 -29.15 -7.67 -41.03
N ALA A 426 -30.05 -7.80 -42.01
CA ALA A 426 -31.28 -8.57 -41.88
C ALA A 426 -31.03 -10.09 -41.87
N SER A 427 -30.61 -10.62 -40.72
CA SER A 427 -30.69 -12.03 -40.27
C SER A 427 -29.83 -13.10 -40.95
N THR A 428 -29.21 -12.88 -42.12
CA THR A 428 -28.44 -13.94 -42.81
C THR A 428 -27.04 -14.20 -42.26
N SER A 429 -26.40 -13.21 -41.65
CA SER A 429 -25.05 -13.33 -41.07
C SER A 429 -25.13 -13.33 -39.55
N THR A 430 -25.09 -14.52 -38.97
CA THR A 430 -25.17 -14.72 -37.51
C THR A 430 -23.87 -14.31 -36.82
N GLY A 431 -23.99 -13.67 -35.66
CA GLY A 431 -22.85 -13.53 -34.76
C GLY A 431 -22.41 -14.89 -34.21
N GLY A 432 -21.15 -14.99 -33.81
CA GLY A 432 -20.59 -16.20 -33.21
C GLY A 432 -21.37 -16.60 -31.95
N GLN A 433 -21.50 -17.90 -31.71
CA GLN A 433 -22.17 -18.44 -30.53
C GLN A 433 -21.15 -18.75 -29.43
N ARG A 434 -21.55 -18.64 -28.16
CA ARG A 434 -20.70 -19.18 -27.08
C ARG A 434 -20.61 -20.70 -27.24
N GLY A 435 -19.40 -21.24 -27.32
CA GLY A 435 -19.18 -22.67 -27.12
C GLY A 435 -19.74 -23.12 -25.77
N LEU A 436 -20.60 -24.14 -25.78
CA LEU A 436 -21.11 -24.78 -24.57
C LEU A 436 -20.04 -25.69 -23.96
N PHE A 437 -18.95 -25.09 -23.50
CA PHE A 437 -17.99 -25.75 -22.63
C PHE A 437 -18.54 -25.69 -21.19
N PRO A 438 -18.84 -26.83 -20.55
CA PRO A 438 -19.32 -26.90 -19.17
C PRO A 438 -18.18 -26.92 -18.14
N PHE A 439 -16.93 -26.96 -18.59
CA PHE A 439 -15.73 -27.01 -17.76
C PHE A 439 -14.83 -25.79 -18.00
N LEU A 440 -13.96 -25.50 -17.03
CA LEU A 440 -12.92 -24.46 -17.14
C LEU A 440 -11.83 -24.78 -18.16
N SER A 441 -11.76 -26.04 -18.59
CA SER A 441 -10.91 -26.46 -19.69
C SER A 441 -11.66 -26.42 -21.02
N PRO A 442 -11.08 -25.82 -22.09
CA PRO A 442 -9.73 -25.25 -22.14
C PRO A 442 -9.65 -23.72 -21.93
N LEU A 443 -8.48 -23.23 -21.49
CA LEU A 443 -8.14 -21.80 -21.38
C LEU A 443 -8.08 -21.11 -22.76
N ARG A 444 -9.22 -20.61 -23.22
CA ARG A 444 -9.41 -20.00 -24.55
C ARG A 444 -9.77 -18.52 -24.45
N GLY A 445 -9.29 -17.72 -25.39
CA GLY A 445 -9.64 -16.31 -25.53
C GLY A 445 -11.04 -16.10 -26.13
N GLY A 446 -11.33 -14.84 -26.45
CA GLY A 446 -12.51 -14.43 -27.19
C GLY A 446 -12.41 -14.86 -28.66
N CYS A 447 -13.55 -14.88 -29.33
CA CYS A 447 -13.63 -15.30 -30.73
C CYS A 447 -13.48 -14.10 -31.68
N ASP A 448 -13.01 -14.38 -32.88
CA ASP A 448 -12.77 -13.44 -33.97
C ASP A 448 -13.89 -13.44 -35.01
N THR A 449 -13.69 -12.64 -36.05
CA THR A 449 -14.50 -12.59 -37.26
C THR A 449 -13.61 -12.82 -38.49
N PHE A 450 -14.19 -13.35 -39.58
CA PHE A 450 -13.46 -13.82 -40.77
C PHE A 450 -12.55 -12.76 -41.45
N VAL A 451 -12.80 -11.47 -41.22
CA VAL A 451 -12.01 -10.32 -41.74
C VAL A 451 -11.88 -9.33 -40.57
N PRO A 452 -10.71 -8.71 -40.31
CA PRO A 452 -10.14 -8.81 -38.97
C PRO A 452 -10.90 -8.03 -37.88
N GLY A 453 -11.02 -8.70 -36.75
CA GLY A 453 -11.45 -8.18 -35.46
C GLY A 453 -11.11 -9.23 -34.41
N PRO A 454 -9.83 -9.39 -34.01
CA PRO A 454 -9.42 -10.46 -33.13
C PRO A 454 -10.10 -10.39 -31.76
N GLY A 455 -10.53 -11.54 -31.25
CA GLY A 455 -10.99 -11.66 -29.87
C GLY A 455 -9.83 -11.50 -28.88
N GLY A 456 -10.12 -10.99 -27.68
CA GLY A 456 -9.12 -10.78 -26.63
C GLY A 456 -8.54 -12.10 -26.12
N GLY A 457 -7.31 -12.08 -25.60
CA GLY A 457 -6.62 -13.31 -25.22
C GLY A 457 -7.08 -13.93 -23.89
N ALA A 458 -6.40 -14.98 -23.46
CA ALA A 458 -6.67 -15.66 -22.18
C ALA A 458 -5.48 -15.60 -21.22
N ILE A 459 -5.79 -15.46 -19.93
CA ILE A 459 -4.81 -15.56 -18.85
C ILE A 459 -5.37 -16.31 -17.63
N GLN A 460 -4.53 -17.14 -17.02
CA GLN A 460 -4.79 -17.80 -15.74
C GLN A 460 -3.72 -17.46 -14.71
N LEU A 461 -4.16 -17.03 -13.52
CA LEU A 461 -3.29 -16.73 -12.39
C LEU A 461 -3.59 -17.75 -11.28
N VAL A 462 -2.56 -18.45 -10.81
CA VAL A 462 -2.68 -19.45 -9.76
C VAL A 462 -1.63 -19.19 -8.69
N SER A 463 -2.05 -19.19 -7.43
CA SER A 463 -1.11 -19.07 -6.31
C SER A 463 -1.56 -19.91 -5.12
N ARG A 464 -0.63 -20.58 -4.43
CA ARG A 464 -0.94 -21.34 -3.21
C ARG A 464 -1.38 -20.48 -2.02
N ARG A 465 -1.27 -19.15 -2.10
CA ARG A 465 -1.56 -18.23 -0.99
C ARG A 465 -2.56 -17.11 -1.33
N ARG A 466 -2.18 -16.19 -2.23
CA ARG A 466 -2.97 -14.98 -2.51
C ARG A 466 -2.78 -14.39 -3.91
N ILE A 467 -3.88 -13.96 -4.53
CA ILE A 467 -3.87 -13.06 -5.69
C ILE A 467 -4.47 -11.70 -5.29
N ALA A 468 -3.76 -10.59 -5.51
CA ALA A 468 -4.19 -9.25 -5.16
C ALA A 468 -4.04 -8.26 -6.31
N LEU A 469 -5.12 -7.60 -6.71
CA LEU A 469 -5.09 -6.41 -7.57
C LEU A 469 -5.17 -5.17 -6.69
N GLN A 470 -4.20 -4.26 -6.81
CA GLN A 470 -4.18 -2.97 -6.13
C GLN A 470 -5.05 -1.93 -6.85
N SER A 471 -5.16 -0.72 -6.29
CA SER A 471 -6.06 0.35 -6.77
C SER A 471 -5.73 0.86 -8.17
N THR A 472 -4.49 0.70 -8.64
CA THR A 472 -4.05 0.97 -10.03
C THR A 472 -3.89 -0.30 -10.87
N GLY A 473 -4.09 -1.48 -10.25
CA GLY A 473 -3.87 -2.78 -10.87
C GLY A 473 -4.96 -3.12 -11.88
N ALA A 474 -4.54 -3.57 -13.06
CA ALA A 474 -5.47 -3.93 -14.12
C ALA A 474 -5.11 -5.23 -14.85
N ILE A 475 -6.13 -5.92 -15.35
CA ILE A 475 -5.98 -7.00 -16.34
C ILE A 475 -6.94 -6.71 -17.49
N ASP A 476 -6.43 -6.58 -18.70
CA ASP A 476 -7.21 -6.31 -19.90
C ASP A 476 -7.12 -7.48 -20.89
N VAL A 477 -8.25 -8.15 -21.09
CA VAL A 477 -8.48 -9.21 -22.08
C VAL A 477 -9.54 -8.78 -23.10
N SER A 478 -9.69 -7.48 -23.37
CA SER A 478 -10.71 -6.97 -24.27
C SER A 478 -10.48 -7.35 -25.74
N GLY A 479 -11.56 -7.46 -26.51
CA GLY A 479 -11.55 -7.74 -27.95
C GLY A 479 -11.39 -6.47 -28.80
N ALA A 480 -10.88 -6.64 -30.02
CA ALA A 480 -10.68 -5.55 -30.97
C ALA A 480 -11.98 -5.10 -31.65
N GLY A 481 -12.01 -3.84 -32.09
CA GLY A 481 -13.05 -3.30 -32.95
C GLY A 481 -13.06 -3.98 -34.33
N GLY A 482 -14.19 -3.93 -35.02
CA GLY A 482 -14.30 -4.40 -36.40
C GLY A 482 -13.50 -3.49 -37.35
N ILE A 483 -13.07 -4.05 -38.48
CA ILE A 483 -12.29 -3.34 -39.50
C ILE A 483 -13.16 -3.10 -40.74
N CYS A 484 -12.99 -1.93 -41.35
CA CYS A 484 -13.59 -1.60 -42.64
C CYS A 484 -12.53 -1.64 -43.75
N TRP A 485 -12.90 -1.96 -44.98
CA TRP A 485 -11.96 -2.03 -46.11
C TRP A 485 -12.61 -1.64 -47.45
N GLN A 486 -11.78 -1.31 -48.45
CA GLN A 486 -12.23 -0.83 -49.75
C GLN A 486 -11.54 -1.63 -50.87
N LEU A 487 -12.24 -2.60 -51.47
CA LEU A 487 -11.72 -3.46 -52.54
C LEU A 487 -11.92 -2.79 -53.91
N GLY A 488 -11.07 -1.82 -54.25
CA GLY A 488 -10.92 -1.34 -55.64
C GLY A 488 -12.16 -0.69 -56.28
N GLY A 489 -13.15 -0.29 -55.49
CA GLY A 489 -14.40 0.33 -55.91
C GLY A 489 -15.48 0.18 -54.84
N PRO A 490 -16.68 0.75 -55.01
CA PRO A 490 -17.85 0.37 -54.22
C PRO A 490 -18.24 -1.08 -54.52
N PRO A 491 -18.66 -1.90 -53.53
CA PRO A 491 -18.94 -1.54 -52.15
C PRO A 491 -17.73 -1.66 -51.20
N SER A 492 -17.74 -0.83 -50.15
CA SER A 492 -16.85 -0.89 -48.99
C SER A 492 -17.31 -1.97 -48.00
N GLY A 493 -16.37 -2.79 -47.52
CA GLY A 493 -16.60 -3.87 -46.57
C GLY A 493 -16.58 -3.43 -45.10
N ALA A 494 -17.35 -4.10 -44.24
CA ALA A 494 -17.35 -3.91 -42.79
C ALA A 494 -17.44 -5.25 -42.03
N SER A 495 -16.46 -5.54 -41.16
CA SER A 495 -16.49 -6.72 -40.27
C SER A 495 -17.10 -6.44 -38.90
N GLY A 496 -17.58 -7.50 -38.26
CA GLY A 496 -17.89 -7.50 -36.85
C GLY A 496 -16.64 -7.49 -35.97
N ALA A 497 -16.81 -7.12 -34.72
CA ALA A 497 -15.73 -7.04 -33.72
C ALA A 497 -15.41 -8.38 -33.05
N GLY A 498 -14.23 -8.44 -32.44
CA GLY A 498 -13.80 -9.55 -31.60
C GLY A 498 -14.45 -9.53 -30.22
N GLY A 499 -14.73 -10.72 -29.69
CA GLY A 499 -15.25 -10.90 -28.34
C GLY A 499 -14.18 -10.70 -27.26
N GLY A 500 -14.61 -10.37 -26.05
CA GLY A 500 -13.75 -10.35 -24.87
C GLY A 500 -13.24 -11.74 -24.49
N GLY A 501 -12.01 -11.78 -23.97
CA GLY A 501 -11.28 -12.99 -23.60
C GLY A 501 -11.55 -13.52 -22.19
N THR A 502 -10.60 -14.27 -21.64
CA THR A 502 -10.82 -15.05 -20.41
C THR A 502 -9.78 -14.72 -19.34
N VAL A 503 -10.24 -14.46 -18.11
CA VAL A 503 -9.41 -14.37 -16.91
C VAL A 503 -9.86 -15.40 -15.88
N VAL A 504 -8.94 -16.27 -15.48
CA VAL A 504 -9.14 -17.24 -14.39
C VAL A 504 -8.17 -16.89 -13.26
N MET A 505 -8.67 -16.78 -12.02
CA MET A 505 -7.87 -16.58 -10.81
C MET A 505 -8.16 -17.68 -9.81
N GLU A 506 -7.15 -18.42 -9.38
CA GLU A 506 -7.30 -19.56 -8.47
C GLU A 506 -6.28 -19.43 -7.34
N SER A 507 -6.76 -19.11 -6.15
CA SER A 507 -5.90 -18.97 -4.96
C SER A 507 -6.76 -19.05 -3.71
N PRO A 508 -6.22 -19.46 -2.55
CA PRO A 508 -7.07 -19.57 -1.36
C PRO A 508 -7.69 -18.23 -0.95
N THR A 509 -6.97 -17.12 -1.17
CA THR A 509 -7.46 -15.75 -0.93
C THR A 509 -7.28 -14.86 -2.16
N ALA A 510 -8.34 -14.17 -2.60
CA ALA A 510 -8.26 -13.19 -3.69
C ALA A 510 -8.78 -11.82 -3.25
N ALA A 511 -8.12 -10.74 -3.66
CA ALA A 511 -8.50 -9.37 -3.35
C ALA A 511 -8.43 -8.47 -4.59
N ILE A 512 -9.41 -7.58 -4.76
CA ILE A 512 -9.39 -6.50 -5.76
C ILE A 512 -9.70 -5.21 -5.02
N ALA A 513 -8.69 -4.36 -4.87
CA ALA A 513 -8.81 -3.07 -4.19
C ALA A 513 -9.71 -2.10 -4.97
N VAL A 514 -10.26 -1.11 -4.29
CA VAL A 514 -11.07 -0.07 -4.92
C VAL A 514 -10.20 0.68 -5.94
N GLY A 515 -10.69 0.78 -7.18
CA GLY A 515 -9.96 1.32 -8.33
C GLY A 515 -9.37 0.24 -9.25
N GLY A 516 -8.99 -0.92 -8.71
CA GLY A 516 -8.48 -2.05 -9.50
C GLY A 516 -9.56 -2.67 -10.37
N PHE A 517 -9.22 -3.06 -11.60
CA PHE A 517 -10.21 -3.55 -12.57
C PHE A 517 -9.70 -4.66 -13.48
N ILE A 518 -10.61 -5.56 -13.84
CA ILE A 518 -10.40 -6.51 -14.93
C ILE A 518 -11.36 -6.10 -16.05
N ALA A 519 -10.87 -5.97 -17.28
CA ALA A 519 -11.64 -5.62 -18.47
C ALA A 519 -11.62 -6.81 -19.43
N GLY A 520 -12.80 -7.19 -19.93
CA GLY A 520 -12.97 -8.25 -20.91
C GLY A 520 -14.17 -7.93 -21.78
N ARG A 521 -14.11 -6.80 -22.49
CA ARG A 521 -15.24 -6.30 -23.28
C ARG A 521 -15.06 -6.63 -24.75
N GLY A 522 -16.15 -6.89 -25.45
CA GLY A 522 -16.12 -6.98 -26.91
C GLY A 522 -15.88 -5.61 -27.54
N GLY A 523 -15.29 -5.58 -28.73
CA GLY A 523 -15.28 -4.37 -29.56
C GLY A 523 -16.65 -4.10 -30.19
N SER A 524 -16.83 -2.93 -30.80
CA SER A 524 -17.96 -2.67 -31.70
C SER A 524 -17.59 -2.96 -33.16
N GLY A 525 -18.55 -3.39 -33.96
CA GLY A 525 -18.32 -3.69 -35.37
C GLY A 525 -17.96 -2.44 -36.18
N ALA A 526 -17.44 -2.62 -37.39
CA ALA A 526 -17.23 -1.54 -38.36
C ALA A 526 -18.54 -1.13 -39.05
N ALA A 527 -18.53 0.03 -39.71
CA ALA A 527 -19.62 0.52 -40.54
C ALA A 527 -19.08 1.18 -41.82
N ALA A 528 -19.72 0.95 -42.97
CA ALA A 528 -19.29 1.54 -44.24
C ALA A 528 -20.46 1.77 -45.21
N ASP A 529 -20.48 2.90 -45.92
CA ASP A 529 -21.47 3.21 -46.97
C ASP A 529 -20.90 4.23 -47.96
N GLY A 530 -21.18 4.07 -49.26
CA GLY A 530 -20.85 5.07 -50.29
C GLY A 530 -19.37 5.47 -50.42
N GLY A 531 -18.43 4.69 -49.87
CA GLY A 531 -17.00 5.04 -49.78
C GLY A 531 -16.58 5.68 -48.46
N VAL A 532 -17.50 5.93 -47.53
CA VAL A 532 -17.19 6.23 -46.12
C VAL A 532 -16.91 4.91 -45.39
N CYS A 533 -15.84 4.88 -44.61
CA CYS A 533 -15.29 3.68 -43.95
C CYS A 533 -14.99 4.04 -42.48
N THR A 534 -15.77 3.51 -41.55
CA THR A 534 -15.61 3.75 -40.11
C THR A 534 -15.19 2.48 -39.39
N PHE A 535 -13.99 2.49 -38.81
CA PHE A 535 -13.50 1.40 -37.95
C PHE A 535 -14.34 1.32 -36.66
N GLY A 536 -14.51 0.09 -36.16
CA GLY A 536 -15.13 -0.17 -34.87
C GLY A 536 -14.22 0.25 -33.71
N ASN A 537 -14.82 0.46 -32.54
CA ASN A 537 -14.09 0.77 -31.31
C ASN A 537 -13.64 -0.53 -30.64
N ASP A 538 -12.39 -0.59 -30.18
CA ASP A 538 -11.96 -1.71 -29.32
C ASP A 538 -12.71 -1.72 -27.98
N GLY A 539 -12.73 -2.88 -27.32
CA GLY A 539 -13.24 -3.00 -25.96
C GLY A 539 -12.48 -2.07 -24.98
N PRO A 540 -13.20 -1.21 -24.23
CA PRO A 540 -12.57 -0.21 -23.37
C PRO A 540 -12.23 -0.74 -21.97
N THR A 541 -11.09 -0.28 -21.45
CA THR A 541 -10.56 -0.64 -20.12
C THR A 541 -11.24 0.08 -18.96
N GLY A 542 -11.78 1.29 -19.17
CA GLY A 542 -12.37 2.12 -18.09
C GLY A 542 -13.69 1.55 -17.53
N PRO A 543 -13.94 1.63 -16.21
CA PRO A 543 -15.13 1.03 -15.58
C PRO A 543 -16.44 1.61 -16.13
N GLY A 544 -17.46 0.75 -16.30
CA GLY A 544 -18.82 1.16 -16.69
C GLY A 544 -19.00 1.56 -18.17
N THR A 545 -17.92 1.60 -18.96
CA THR A 545 -17.97 1.89 -20.39
C THR A 545 -18.28 0.64 -21.23
N PHE A 546 -18.53 0.81 -22.53
CA PHE A 546 -18.59 -0.26 -23.53
C PHE A 546 -18.12 0.29 -24.87
N ALA A 547 -17.76 -0.58 -25.81
CA ALA A 547 -17.39 -0.14 -27.15
C ALA A 547 -18.64 0.39 -27.86
N ALA A 548 -18.76 1.71 -27.99
CA ALA A 548 -19.91 2.35 -28.62
C ALA A 548 -20.04 1.93 -30.09
N PRO A 549 -21.27 1.75 -30.61
CA PRO A 549 -21.48 1.47 -32.02
C PRO A 549 -21.03 2.67 -32.87
N VAL A 550 -20.55 2.41 -34.09
CA VAL A 550 -20.14 3.46 -35.03
C VAL A 550 -21.14 3.56 -36.18
N ALA A 551 -21.34 4.78 -36.66
CA ALA A 551 -22.23 5.06 -37.78
C ALA A 551 -21.46 5.21 -39.10
N CYS A 552 -22.17 4.95 -40.18
CA CYS A 552 -21.80 5.39 -41.53
C CYS A 552 -21.98 6.91 -41.65
N GLY A 553 -21.52 7.50 -42.76
CA GLY A 553 -21.76 8.91 -43.06
C GLY A 553 -23.24 9.19 -43.38
N GLY A 554 -24.07 9.39 -42.35
CA GLY A 554 -25.52 9.58 -42.46
C GLY A 554 -26.30 8.64 -41.53
N SER A 555 -27.59 8.44 -41.82
CA SER A 555 -28.48 7.56 -41.05
C SER A 555 -28.73 6.19 -41.74
N THR A 556 -27.82 5.76 -42.61
CA THR A 556 -27.99 4.57 -43.47
C THR A 556 -27.45 3.28 -42.88
N CYS A 557 -26.49 3.35 -41.94
CA CYS A 557 -26.02 2.21 -41.16
C CYS A 557 -25.39 2.58 -39.82
N THR A 558 -25.55 1.68 -38.85
CA THR A 558 -24.98 1.73 -37.51
C THR A 558 -24.49 0.32 -37.13
N SER A 559 -23.24 0.20 -36.70
CA SER A 559 -22.66 -1.09 -36.29
C SER A 559 -23.19 -1.59 -34.95
N GLY A 560 -22.85 -2.83 -34.62
CA GLY A 560 -23.16 -3.41 -33.32
C GLY A 560 -22.24 -2.92 -32.21
N ALA A 561 -22.81 -2.52 -31.07
CA ALA A 561 -22.07 -2.16 -29.86
C ALA A 561 -21.36 -3.37 -29.21
N GLY A 562 -20.23 -3.15 -28.55
CA GLY A 562 -19.51 -4.24 -27.86
C GLY A 562 -20.20 -4.72 -26.58
N GLY A 563 -20.19 -6.04 -26.38
CA GLY A 563 -20.71 -6.71 -25.20
C GLY A 563 -19.88 -6.37 -23.95
N HIS A 564 -20.59 -6.25 -22.83
CA HIS A 564 -20.05 -5.83 -21.54
C HIS A 564 -20.77 -6.52 -20.37
N GLU A 565 -20.36 -6.25 -19.14
CA GLU A 565 -20.80 -7.02 -17.97
C GLU A 565 -22.31 -6.87 -17.67
N GLY A 566 -22.93 -5.76 -18.08
CA GLY A 566 -24.37 -5.53 -17.96
C GLY A 566 -25.22 -6.09 -19.11
N ALA A 567 -24.62 -6.36 -20.26
CA ALA A 567 -25.23 -6.98 -21.43
C ALA A 567 -24.14 -7.76 -22.18
N PRO A 568 -24.00 -9.08 -21.94
CA PRO A 568 -22.83 -9.84 -22.39
C PRO A 568 -22.86 -10.16 -23.88
N ALA A 569 -24.03 -10.15 -24.53
CA ALA A 569 -24.13 -10.29 -25.97
C ALA A 569 -23.69 -9.00 -26.69
N GLY A 570 -23.05 -9.14 -27.84
CA GLY A 570 -22.77 -8.03 -28.74
C GLY A 570 -24.05 -7.46 -29.35
N GLY A 571 -24.09 -6.15 -29.57
CA GLY A 571 -25.19 -5.47 -30.22
C GLY A 571 -25.31 -5.86 -31.70
N ASN A 572 -26.53 -5.92 -32.22
CA ASN A 572 -26.78 -6.16 -33.64
C ASN A 572 -26.50 -4.91 -34.47
N ALA A 573 -26.01 -5.11 -35.69
CA ALA A 573 -25.80 -4.06 -36.67
C ALA A 573 -27.08 -3.76 -37.46
N THR A 574 -27.21 -2.54 -37.96
CA THR A 574 -28.34 -2.09 -38.79
C THR A 574 -27.83 -1.41 -40.06
N ALA A 575 -28.45 -1.72 -41.19
CA ALA A 575 -28.21 -1.06 -42.47
C ALA A 575 -29.52 -1.00 -43.27
N THR A 576 -29.85 0.16 -43.82
CA THR A 576 -31.17 0.43 -44.45
C THR A 576 -31.08 0.74 -45.94
N ASN A 577 -29.88 0.87 -46.51
CA ASN A 577 -29.66 1.20 -47.93
C ASN A 577 -28.85 0.12 -48.66
N GLY A 578 -28.87 0.11 -50.00
CA GLY A 578 -28.29 -0.95 -50.83
C GLY A 578 -26.77 -1.09 -50.78
N THR A 579 -26.05 0.01 -50.52
CA THR A 579 -24.58 0.08 -50.41
C THR A 579 -24.06 0.06 -48.98
N ALA A 580 -24.97 0.15 -48.00
CA ALA A 580 -24.66 0.23 -46.59
C ALA A 580 -24.29 -1.15 -46.01
N GLN A 581 -23.16 -1.21 -45.31
CA GLN A 581 -22.65 -2.38 -44.62
C GLN A 581 -22.34 -2.07 -43.16
N ALA A 582 -22.63 -3.02 -42.27
CA ALA A 582 -22.37 -2.86 -40.84
C ALA A 582 -22.12 -4.22 -40.16
N GLY A 583 -21.05 -4.28 -39.37
CA GLY A 583 -20.66 -5.47 -38.62
C GLY A 583 -21.26 -5.54 -37.22
N GLY A 584 -21.47 -6.75 -36.72
CA GLY A 584 -21.97 -6.99 -35.36
C GLY A 584 -20.92 -6.69 -34.27
N GLY A 585 -21.35 -6.38 -33.05
CA GLY A 585 -20.45 -6.20 -31.91
C GLY A 585 -19.94 -7.54 -31.36
N GLY A 586 -18.75 -7.54 -30.75
CA GLY A 586 -18.22 -8.74 -30.08
C GLY A 586 -18.90 -9.00 -28.73
N GLY A 587 -19.00 -10.24 -28.28
CA GLY A 587 -19.52 -10.59 -26.96
C GLY A 587 -18.56 -10.25 -25.80
N ALA A 588 -19.02 -10.29 -24.55
CA ALA A 588 -18.23 -10.09 -23.34
C ALA A 588 -17.41 -11.33 -22.92
N GLY A 589 -16.25 -11.07 -22.35
CA GLY A 589 -15.31 -12.06 -21.84
C GLY A 589 -15.65 -12.64 -20.47
N LEU A 590 -15.05 -13.79 -20.16
CA LEU A 590 -15.24 -14.52 -18.91
C LEU A 590 -14.26 -14.03 -17.84
N LEU A 591 -14.77 -13.86 -16.63
CA LEU A 591 -13.96 -13.75 -15.42
C LEU A 591 -14.41 -14.85 -14.45
N ARG A 592 -13.45 -15.60 -13.90
CA ARG A 592 -13.68 -16.50 -12.78
C ARG A 592 -12.65 -16.29 -11.69
N ILE A 593 -13.11 -16.34 -10.44
CA ILE A 593 -12.27 -16.19 -9.25
C ILE A 593 -12.66 -17.32 -8.29
N SER A 594 -11.81 -18.34 -8.20
CA SER A 594 -11.97 -19.49 -7.29
C SER A 594 -11.16 -19.23 -6.01
N THR A 595 -11.84 -19.20 -4.86
CA THR A 595 -11.23 -19.00 -3.52
C THR A 595 -11.71 -20.01 -2.51
N ALA A 596 -10.89 -20.29 -1.48
CA ALA A 596 -11.16 -21.28 -0.43
C ALA A 596 -12.52 -21.10 0.28
N SER A 597 -12.93 -19.86 0.47
CA SER A 597 -14.17 -19.47 1.17
C SER A 597 -15.41 -19.41 0.27
N GLY A 598 -15.27 -19.54 -1.06
CA GLY A 598 -16.33 -19.22 -2.02
C GLY A 598 -16.82 -17.75 -1.97
N THR A 599 -16.15 -16.87 -1.20
CA THR A 599 -16.55 -15.47 -1.06
C THR A 599 -15.93 -14.63 -2.17
N SER A 600 -16.79 -14.06 -3.02
CA SER A 600 -16.40 -13.02 -3.97
C SER A 600 -15.62 -11.88 -3.27
N PRO A 601 -14.50 -11.39 -3.84
CA PRO A 601 -13.72 -10.31 -3.25
C PRO A 601 -14.59 -9.08 -2.99
N THR A 602 -14.57 -8.58 -1.76
CA THR A 602 -15.67 -7.80 -1.16
C THR A 602 -15.78 -6.33 -1.59
N THR A 603 -14.92 -5.85 -2.50
CA THR A 603 -14.81 -4.42 -2.89
C THR A 603 -14.86 -4.12 -4.39
N ALA A 604 -15.19 -5.10 -5.23
CA ALA A 604 -15.33 -4.86 -6.67
C ALA A 604 -16.65 -4.10 -7.00
N ASN A 605 -16.57 -2.77 -7.16
CA ASN A 605 -17.66 -1.85 -7.57
C ASN A 605 -18.19 -2.06 -9.02
N SER A 606 -17.87 -3.21 -9.60
CA SER A 606 -18.24 -3.63 -10.94
C SER A 606 -19.11 -4.86 -10.81
N ARG A 607 -20.34 -4.78 -11.33
CA ARG A 607 -21.20 -5.95 -11.56
C ARG A 607 -20.42 -6.97 -12.39
N ARG A 608 -19.81 -7.96 -11.75
CA ARG A 608 -18.96 -8.97 -12.39
C ARG A 608 -19.69 -10.29 -12.36
N ILE A 609 -19.61 -11.01 -13.48
CA ILE A 609 -19.91 -12.44 -13.50
C ILE A 609 -18.80 -13.09 -12.66
N VAL A 610 -19.16 -13.58 -11.47
CA VAL A 610 -18.30 -14.41 -10.63
C VAL A 610 -18.97 -15.77 -10.53
N GLU A 611 -18.38 -16.76 -11.19
CA GLU A 611 -18.68 -18.16 -10.93
C GLU A 611 -17.86 -18.62 -9.73
N ASP A 612 -18.53 -19.17 -8.71
CA ASP A 612 -17.82 -19.87 -7.64
C ASP A 612 -17.31 -21.25 -8.12
N ALA A 613 -16.52 -21.93 -7.29
CA ALA A 613 -15.96 -23.25 -7.63
C ALA A 613 -17.04 -24.29 -7.98
N ALA A 614 -18.27 -24.12 -7.48
CA ALA A 614 -19.42 -24.98 -7.76
C ALA A 614 -20.19 -24.63 -9.04
N GLY A 615 -19.74 -23.62 -9.81
CA GLY A 615 -20.41 -23.17 -11.03
C GLY A 615 -21.68 -22.35 -10.78
N THR A 616 -21.90 -21.86 -9.55
CA THR A 616 -23.08 -21.06 -9.25
C THR A 616 -22.82 -19.61 -9.63
N LEU A 617 -23.55 -19.12 -10.64
CA LEU A 617 -23.49 -17.73 -11.09
C LEU A 617 -24.00 -16.77 -9.99
N ARG A 618 -23.08 -16.14 -9.25
CA ARG A 618 -23.43 -15.05 -8.33
C ARG A 618 -23.27 -13.70 -9.01
N ARG A 619 -24.36 -13.23 -9.66
CA ARG A 619 -24.49 -11.81 -10.03
C ARG A 619 -24.57 -10.95 -8.77
N ARG A 620 -23.84 -9.82 -8.76
CA ARG A 620 -24.20 -8.58 -8.07
C ARG A 620 -24.39 -7.49 -9.12
#